data_AF-A0A453HZ78-F1
#
_entry.id   AF-A0A453HZ78-F1
#
_cell.length_a   1.000
_cell.length_b   1.000
_cell.length_c   1.000
_cell.angle_alpha   90.00
_cell.angle_beta   90.00
_cell.angle_gamma   90.00
#
_symmetry.space_group_name_H-M   'P 1'
#
loop_
_entity.id
_entity.type
_entity.pdbx_description
1 polymer ?
#
loop_
_entity_poly.entity_id
_entity_poly.type
_entity_poly.pdbx_seq_one_letter_code
_entity_poly.pdbx_strand_id
1 'polypeptide(L)'
;MRLNSFEGSPEEKAKTTEFANWILNIGDGTTTTIDDEDWVSIPEDLILHKGDDPKASIVNNTYPELHNKYTDRTYLEERAILCPRNETVDQINTYIMSQIPREEVTYLSSDTTCKAMSMVEDEDMLYPTEFLNSLTFFGIPDHELRLKIVLPVMLMRNINQSAGLCNGTRLTITQLGKRFIEGQVITGANIGDKVYIP
;
A
#
# COMPACT_ATOMS: atom_id res chain seq x y z
N MET A 1 -8.45 -4.78 10.70
CA MET A 1 -8.61 -3.32 10.82
C MET A 1 -9.39 -3.08 12.11
N ARG A 2 -8.81 -2.41 13.12
CA ARG A 2 -9.56 -2.06 14.34
C ARG A 2 -10.16 -0.68 14.11
N LEU A 3 -11.49 -0.58 14.10
CA LEU A 3 -12.18 0.70 14.09
C LEU A 3 -11.92 1.35 15.45
N ASN A 4 -11.17 2.45 15.48
CA ASN A 4 -11.10 3.28 16.69
C ASN A 4 -12.49 3.85 16.96
N SER A 5 -12.89 3.89 18.23
CA SER A 5 -14.08 4.64 18.65
C SER A 5 -13.83 6.11 18.36
N PHE A 6 -14.37 6.61 17.24
CA PHE A 6 -14.26 8.00 16.85
C PHE A 6 -14.90 8.89 17.93
N GLU A 7 -14.16 9.89 18.43
CA GLU A 7 -14.74 11.10 19.02
C GLU A 7 -15.31 11.99 17.90
N GLY A 8 -16.12 11.39 17.04
CA GLY A 8 -16.68 12.07 15.88
C GLY A 8 -17.82 13.02 16.24
N SER A 9 -18.13 13.93 15.33
CA SER A 9 -19.31 14.77 15.39
C SER A 9 -20.60 13.92 15.53
N PRO A 10 -21.72 14.50 15.99
CA PRO A 10 -23.00 13.77 16.05
C PRO A 10 -23.38 13.11 14.72
N GLU A 11 -23.03 13.74 13.59
CA GLU A 11 -23.28 13.22 12.24
C GLU A 11 -22.41 12.00 11.91
N GLU A 12 -21.12 12.03 12.28
CA GLU A 12 -20.20 10.90 12.05
C GLU A 12 -20.61 9.67 12.87
N LYS A 13 -21.09 9.90 14.10
CA LYS A 13 -21.65 8.84 14.95
C LYS A 13 -22.93 8.25 14.36
N ALA A 14 -23.79 9.08 13.80
CA ALA A 14 -24.99 8.62 13.12
C ALA A 14 -24.64 7.75 11.91
N LYS A 15 -23.74 8.19 11.03
CA LYS A 15 -23.27 7.41 9.87
C LYS A 15 -22.61 6.09 10.26
N THR A 16 -21.78 6.11 11.31
CA THR A 16 -21.14 4.89 11.82
C THR A 16 -22.18 3.89 12.33
N THR A 17 -23.22 4.38 13.02
CA THR A 17 -24.31 3.55 13.52
C THR A 17 -25.15 2.98 12.37
N GLU A 18 -25.45 3.80 11.36
CA GLU A 18 -26.16 3.38 10.14
C GLU A 18 -25.39 2.28 9.39
N PHE A 19 -24.09 2.48 9.18
CA PHE A 19 -23.22 1.48 8.55
C PHE A 19 -23.16 0.17 9.37
N ALA A 20 -23.02 0.27 10.70
CA ALA A 20 -23.01 -0.90 11.58
C ALA A 20 -24.33 -1.68 11.51
N ASN A 21 -25.47 -0.98 11.48
CA ASN A 21 -26.78 -1.61 11.31
C ASN A 21 -26.93 -2.27 9.95
N TRP A 22 -26.43 -1.65 8.87
CA TRP A 22 -26.43 -2.25 7.55
C TRP A 22 -25.60 -3.55 7.49
N ILE A 23 -24.40 -3.57 8.08
CA ILE A 23 -23.58 -4.78 8.18
C ILE A 23 -24.28 -5.88 9.01
N LEU A 24 -24.94 -5.51 10.12
CA LEU A 24 -25.71 -6.46 10.92
C LEU A 24 -26.88 -7.05 10.13
N ASN A 25 -27.63 -6.21 9.41
CA ASN A 25 -28.74 -6.66 8.58
C ASN A 25 -28.29 -7.62 7.47
N ILE A 26 -27.06 -7.48 6.95
CA ILE A 26 -26.48 -8.44 6.00
C ILE A 26 -26.25 -9.78 6.70
N GLY A 27 -25.65 -9.78 7.89
CA GLY A 27 -25.41 -10.98 8.67
C GLY A 27 -26.68 -11.70 9.11
N ASP A 28 -27.74 -10.93 9.39
CA ASP A 28 -29.06 -11.45 9.80
C ASP A 28 -29.93 -11.87 8.61
N GLY A 29 -29.49 -11.62 7.36
CA GLY A 29 -30.24 -11.96 6.15
C GLY A 29 -31.48 -11.08 5.91
N THR A 30 -31.56 -9.91 6.55
CA THR A 30 -32.73 -9.00 6.46
C THR A 30 -32.60 -7.95 5.35
N THR A 31 -31.48 -7.93 4.63
CA THR A 31 -31.16 -6.93 3.58
C THR A 31 -31.50 -7.41 2.16
N THR A 32 -32.06 -8.61 2.00
CA THR A 32 -32.39 -9.16 0.68
C THR A 32 -33.56 -8.40 0.07
N THR A 33 -33.29 -7.70 -1.03
CA THR A 33 -34.32 -7.07 -1.84
C THR A 33 -34.66 -7.97 -3.01
N ILE A 34 -35.89 -8.50 -2.99
CA ILE A 34 -36.60 -9.23 -4.06
C ILE A 34 -36.18 -10.72 -4.15
N ASP A 35 -37.20 -11.60 -4.24
CA ASP A 35 -37.34 -13.05 -4.51
C ASP A 35 -36.13 -14.01 -4.75
N ASP A 36 -34.90 -13.52 -4.87
CA ASP A 36 -33.66 -14.30 -4.93
C ASP A 36 -32.82 -14.00 -3.67
N GLU A 37 -32.75 -14.99 -2.75
CA GLU A 37 -32.13 -14.91 -1.41
C GLU A 37 -30.61 -14.61 -1.39
N ASP A 38 -29.99 -14.37 -2.55
CA ASP A 38 -28.53 -14.37 -2.72
C ASP A 38 -27.89 -12.98 -2.95
N TRP A 39 -28.67 -11.90 -3.09
CA TRP A 39 -28.14 -10.57 -3.42
C TRP A 39 -28.25 -9.54 -2.29
N VAL A 40 -27.17 -8.78 -2.09
CA VAL A 40 -27.09 -7.66 -1.14
C VAL A 40 -26.98 -6.35 -1.92
N SER A 41 -27.83 -5.38 -1.59
CA SER A 41 -27.73 -4.02 -2.14
C SER A 41 -26.70 -3.19 -1.36
N ILE A 42 -25.75 -2.60 -2.08
CA ILE A 42 -24.73 -1.71 -1.51
C ILE A 42 -25.30 -0.27 -1.50
N PRO A 43 -25.27 0.44 -0.36
CA PRO A 43 -25.67 1.83 -0.27
C PRO A 43 -24.96 2.72 -1.29
N GLU A 44 -25.71 3.65 -1.92
CA GLU A 44 -25.18 4.52 -2.98
C GLU A 44 -24.03 5.41 -2.53
N ASP A 45 -24.02 5.82 -1.25
CA ASP A 45 -22.96 6.64 -0.65
C ASP A 45 -21.62 5.89 -0.49
N LEU A 46 -21.64 4.56 -0.54
CA LEU A 46 -20.44 3.71 -0.53
C LEU A 46 -19.94 3.38 -1.94
N ILE A 47 -20.71 3.72 -2.98
CA ILE A 47 -20.40 3.39 -4.37
C ILE A 47 -19.68 4.57 -5.02
N LEU A 48 -18.49 4.31 -5.56
CA LEU A 48 -17.84 5.22 -6.48
C LEU A 48 -18.37 4.96 -7.90
N HIS A 49 -19.08 5.92 -8.47
CA HIS A 49 -19.54 5.83 -9.86
C HIS A 49 -18.37 5.89 -10.84
N LYS A 50 -18.47 5.11 -11.92
CA LYS A 50 -17.46 5.06 -12.97
C LYS A 50 -17.39 6.40 -13.70
N GLY A 51 -16.25 7.09 -13.60
CA GLY A 51 -15.91 8.22 -14.46
C GLY A 51 -15.23 7.81 -15.77
N ASP A 52 -14.79 8.79 -16.55
CA ASP A 52 -14.13 8.58 -17.84
C ASP A 52 -12.80 7.82 -17.71
N ASP A 53 -11.99 8.16 -16.71
CA ASP A 53 -10.78 7.44 -16.32
C ASP A 53 -10.96 6.80 -14.94
N PRO A 54 -11.15 5.47 -14.86
CA PRO A 54 -11.34 4.77 -13.59
C PRO A 54 -10.22 4.98 -12.58
N LYS A 55 -8.95 5.07 -13.04
CA LYS A 55 -7.80 5.25 -12.14
C LYS A 55 -7.79 6.65 -11.55
N ALA A 56 -8.00 7.66 -12.38
CA ALA A 56 -8.14 9.04 -11.93
C ALA A 56 -9.34 9.22 -10.99
N SER A 57 -10.48 8.59 -11.28
CA SER A 57 -11.67 8.65 -10.43
C SER A 57 -11.41 8.09 -9.03
N ILE A 58 -10.77 6.91 -8.92
CA ILE A 58 -10.41 6.30 -7.63
C ILE A 58 -9.44 7.21 -6.87
N VAL A 59 -8.36 7.64 -7.52
CA VAL A 59 -7.33 8.44 -6.85
C VAL A 59 -7.83 9.81 -6.44
N ASN A 60 -8.61 10.51 -7.28
CA ASN A 60 -9.14 11.83 -6.95
C ASN A 60 -10.23 11.78 -5.86
N ASN A 61 -10.99 10.69 -5.80
CA ASN A 61 -11.98 10.48 -4.73
C ASN A 61 -11.29 10.23 -3.39
N THR A 62 -10.27 9.36 -3.35
CA THR A 62 -9.57 9.03 -2.10
C THR A 62 -8.58 10.12 -1.69
N TYR A 63 -7.79 10.64 -2.63
CA TYR A 63 -6.77 11.67 -2.47
C TYR A 63 -7.13 12.95 -3.27
N PRO A 64 -8.11 13.73 -2.82
CA PRO A 64 -8.47 14.98 -3.47
C PRO A 64 -7.32 15.99 -3.38
N GLU A 65 -6.98 16.62 -4.51
CA GLU A 65 -5.89 17.60 -4.61
C GLU A 65 -4.51 17.06 -4.23
N LEU A 66 -4.23 15.79 -4.56
CA LEU A 66 -2.94 15.14 -4.24
C LEU A 66 -1.73 16.00 -4.62
N HIS A 67 -1.77 16.69 -5.76
CA HIS A 67 -0.67 17.55 -6.21
C HIS A 67 -0.34 18.71 -5.26
N ASN A 68 -1.31 19.15 -4.44
CA ASN A 68 -1.13 20.22 -3.45
C ASN A 68 -0.85 19.67 -2.05
N LYS A 69 -1.37 18.48 -1.73
CA LYS A 69 -1.36 17.91 -0.38
C LYS A 69 -0.40 16.74 -0.19
N TYR A 70 0.36 16.35 -1.22
CA TYR A 70 1.32 15.25 -1.12
C TYR A 70 2.43 15.48 -0.07
N THR A 71 2.61 16.71 0.44
CA THR A 71 3.52 17.00 1.56
C THR A 71 2.88 16.93 2.93
N ASP A 72 1.55 16.87 3.00
CA ASP A 72 0.81 16.73 4.25
C ASP A 72 0.81 15.26 4.66
N ARG A 73 1.47 14.99 5.79
CA ARG A 73 1.65 13.67 6.33
C ARG A 73 0.33 13.06 6.81
N THR A 74 -0.46 13.80 7.58
CA THR A 74 -1.75 13.34 8.10
C THR A 74 -2.71 13.03 6.95
N TYR A 75 -2.69 13.87 5.91
CA TYR A 75 -3.46 13.63 4.70
C TYR A 75 -3.15 12.27 4.06
N LEU A 76 -1.87 11.90 3.92
CA LEU A 76 -1.47 10.61 3.33
C LEU A 76 -1.72 9.42 4.27
N GLU A 77 -1.61 9.60 5.58
CA GLU A 77 -1.73 8.53 6.59
C GLU A 77 -3.16 8.01 6.78
N GLU A 78 -4.15 8.89 6.68
CA GLU A 78 -5.57 8.60 6.93
C GLU A 78 -6.28 7.92 5.75
N ARG A 79 -5.59 7.77 4.62
CA ARG A 79 -6.16 7.33 3.36
C ARG A 79 -5.50 6.05 2.88
N ALA A 80 -6.29 5.18 2.26
CA ALA A 80 -5.81 3.94 1.68
C ALA A 80 -6.71 3.54 0.51
N ILE A 81 -6.09 2.96 -0.52
CA ILE A 81 -6.80 2.30 -1.61
C ILE A 81 -6.52 0.81 -1.46
N LEU A 82 -7.57 0.01 -1.36
CA LEU A 82 -7.49 -1.44 -1.27
C LEU A 82 -7.90 -2.04 -2.62
N CYS A 83 -7.08 -2.95 -3.15
CA CYS A 83 -7.38 -3.65 -4.39
C CYS A 83 -7.37 -5.18 -4.15
N PRO A 84 -8.19 -5.94 -4.89
CA PRO A 84 -8.26 -7.39 -4.72
C PRO A 84 -7.04 -8.14 -5.27
N ARG A 85 -6.25 -7.52 -6.16
CA ARG A 85 -5.08 -8.13 -6.81
C ARG A 85 -3.87 -7.21 -6.70
N ASN A 86 -2.68 -7.79 -6.51
CA ASN A 86 -1.41 -7.06 -6.45
C ASN A 86 -1.13 -6.30 -7.76
N GLU A 87 -1.39 -6.90 -8.93
CA GLU A 87 -1.25 -6.21 -10.22
C GLU A 87 -2.03 -4.89 -10.29
N THR A 88 -3.23 -4.85 -9.70
CA THR A 88 -4.05 -3.64 -9.63
C THR A 88 -3.46 -2.63 -8.63
N VAL A 89 -2.92 -3.11 -7.50
CA VAL A 89 -2.17 -2.28 -6.55
C VAL A 89 -0.98 -1.61 -7.25
N ASP A 90 -0.21 -2.37 -8.03
CA ASP A 90 0.98 -1.86 -8.73
C ASP A 90 0.63 -0.79 -9.77
N GLN A 91 -0.47 -1.00 -10.50
CA GLN A 91 -0.99 -0.01 -11.45
C GLN A 91 -1.41 1.30 -10.77
N ILE A 92 -2.11 1.21 -9.63
CA ILE A 92 -2.55 2.39 -8.87
C ILE A 92 -1.35 3.09 -8.21
N ASN A 93 -0.45 2.34 -7.57
CA ASN A 93 0.75 2.88 -6.95
C ASN A 93 1.65 3.59 -7.97
N THR A 94 1.86 2.98 -9.15
CA THR A 94 2.60 3.61 -10.24
C THR A 94 1.93 4.89 -10.72
N TYR A 95 0.60 4.88 -10.86
CA TYR A 95 -0.15 6.08 -11.23
C TYR A 95 -0.01 7.20 -10.19
N ILE A 96 -0.19 6.90 -8.90
CA ILE A 96 -0.02 7.89 -7.80
C ILE A 96 1.41 8.44 -7.79
N MET A 97 2.41 7.57 -7.90
CA MET A 97 3.82 7.98 -7.93
C MET A 97 4.13 8.93 -9.10
N SER A 98 3.47 8.75 -10.26
CA SER A 98 3.61 9.66 -11.41
C SER A 98 3.06 11.07 -11.16
N GLN A 99 2.11 11.23 -10.22
CA GLN A 99 1.50 12.53 -9.90
C GLN A 99 2.35 13.36 -8.91
N ILE A 100 3.31 12.73 -8.23
CA ILE A 100 4.16 13.41 -7.25
C ILE A 100 5.33 14.10 -7.95
N PRO A 101 5.45 15.44 -7.86
CA PRO A 101 6.49 16.22 -8.55
C PRO A 101 7.82 16.20 -7.79
N ARG A 102 8.30 15.00 -7.45
CA ARG A 102 9.59 14.76 -6.80
C ARG A 102 10.44 13.84 -7.66
N GLU A 103 11.75 13.97 -7.51
CA GLU A 103 12.73 13.11 -8.15
C GLU A 103 12.52 11.66 -7.72
N GLU A 104 12.52 10.77 -8.71
CA GLU A 104 12.45 9.33 -8.53
C GLU A 104 13.86 8.77 -8.38
N VAL A 105 14.06 7.91 -7.39
CA VAL A 105 15.29 7.15 -7.20
C VAL A 105 14.95 5.67 -7.38
N THR A 106 15.74 5.01 -8.22
CA THR A 106 15.61 3.59 -8.50
C THR A 106 16.73 2.82 -7.82
N TYR A 107 16.34 1.84 -7.00
CA TYR A 107 17.24 0.85 -6.41
C TYR A 107 17.09 -0.46 -7.19
N LEU A 108 18.22 -1.01 -7.62
CA LEU A 108 18.27 -2.29 -8.34
C LEU A 108 18.72 -3.40 -7.39
N SER A 109 18.08 -4.57 -7.46
CA SER A 109 18.56 -5.76 -6.76
C SER A 109 19.90 -6.22 -7.35
N SER A 110 20.63 -7.02 -6.56
CA SER A 110 21.92 -7.59 -6.94
C SER A 110 21.88 -9.09 -6.69
N ASP A 111 21.22 -9.81 -7.58
CA ASP A 111 20.96 -11.24 -7.43
C ASP A 111 22.05 -12.09 -8.09
N THR A 112 22.44 -13.18 -7.42
CA THR A 112 23.48 -14.12 -7.89
C THR A 112 23.14 -15.54 -7.46
N THR A 113 23.58 -16.54 -8.24
CA THR A 113 23.41 -17.96 -7.92
C THR A 113 24.44 -18.42 -6.88
N CYS A 114 24.04 -19.37 -6.03
CA CYS A 114 24.94 -19.95 -5.03
C CYS A 114 25.73 -21.11 -5.61
N LYS A 115 27.02 -20.88 -5.88
CA LYS A 115 27.94 -21.86 -6.47
C LYS A 115 28.33 -23.03 -5.53
N ALA A 116 27.86 -23.02 -4.28
CA ALA A 116 28.30 -23.98 -3.26
C ALA A 116 27.73 -25.41 -3.44
N MET A 117 26.64 -25.57 -4.20
CA MET A 117 25.99 -26.88 -4.42
C MET A 117 26.10 -27.38 -5.86
N SER A 118 26.71 -26.61 -6.76
CA SER A 118 26.72 -26.91 -8.20
C SER A 118 28.07 -27.50 -8.61
N MET A 119 28.04 -28.67 -9.26
CA MET A 119 29.22 -29.33 -9.86
C MET A 119 29.42 -28.89 -11.32
N VAL A 120 28.63 -27.94 -11.81
CA VAL A 120 28.61 -27.53 -13.22
C VAL A 120 29.48 -26.29 -13.40
N GLU A 121 30.55 -26.43 -14.17
CA GLU A 121 31.30 -25.29 -14.70
C GLU A 121 30.34 -24.53 -15.66
N ASP A 122 30.18 -23.21 -15.46
CA ASP A 122 29.30 -22.30 -16.24
C ASP A 122 27.81 -22.18 -15.82
N GLU A 123 27.51 -22.23 -14.52
CA GLU A 123 26.16 -21.93 -14.00
C GLU A 123 25.65 -20.51 -14.36
N ASP A 124 26.56 -19.54 -14.53
CA ASP A 124 26.24 -18.18 -14.95
C ASP A 124 25.66 -18.13 -16.38
N MET A 125 25.92 -19.14 -17.23
CA MET A 125 25.27 -19.29 -18.54
C MET A 125 23.85 -19.86 -18.45
N LEU A 126 23.57 -20.70 -17.45
CA LEU A 126 22.24 -21.28 -17.24
C LEU A 126 21.26 -20.27 -16.65
N TYR A 127 21.76 -19.34 -15.82
CA TYR A 127 20.98 -18.34 -15.13
C TYR A 127 21.55 -16.94 -15.38
N PRO A 128 21.35 -16.37 -16.59
CA PRO A 128 21.82 -15.03 -16.90
C PRO A 128 21.15 -13.99 -16.00
N THR A 129 21.79 -12.84 -15.80
CA THR A 129 21.29 -11.78 -14.92
C THR A 129 19.91 -11.28 -15.34
N GLU A 130 19.62 -11.23 -16.64
CA GLU A 130 18.30 -10.86 -17.16
C GLU A 130 17.21 -11.83 -16.72
N PHE A 131 17.53 -13.13 -16.62
CA PHE A 131 16.62 -14.13 -16.08
C PHE A 131 16.40 -13.89 -14.58
N LEU A 132 17.47 -13.68 -13.81
CA LEU A 132 17.36 -13.40 -12.36
C LEU A 132 16.54 -12.14 -12.09
N ASN A 133 16.77 -11.07 -12.83
CA ASN A 133 16.06 -9.80 -12.70
C ASN A 133 14.57 -9.90 -13.08
N SER A 134 14.17 -10.95 -13.80
CA SER A 134 12.76 -11.20 -14.18
C SER A 134 11.97 -11.99 -13.13
N LEU A 135 12.65 -12.55 -12.12
CA LEU A 135 12.01 -13.36 -11.10
C LEU A 135 11.25 -12.49 -10.11
N THR A 136 10.01 -12.88 -9.80
CA THR A 136 9.18 -12.25 -8.78
C THR A 136 8.85 -13.25 -7.68
N PHE A 137 9.00 -12.82 -6.42
CA PHE A 137 8.83 -13.67 -5.25
C PHE A 137 7.96 -13.00 -4.19
N PHE A 138 7.13 -13.79 -3.50
CA PHE A 138 6.36 -13.25 -2.39
C PHE A 138 7.25 -12.80 -1.23
N GLY A 139 7.01 -11.60 -0.70
CA GLY A 139 7.73 -11.06 0.47
C GLY A 139 9.12 -10.51 0.18
N ILE A 140 9.45 -10.26 -1.10
CA ILE A 140 10.67 -9.58 -1.54
C ILE A 140 10.24 -8.49 -2.55
N PRO A 141 10.87 -7.31 -2.55
CA PRO A 141 10.71 -6.38 -3.66
C PRO A 141 11.17 -7.01 -4.98
N ASP A 142 10.56 -6.58 -6.08
CA ASP A 142 11.05 -6.90 -7.41
C ASP A 142 12.45 -6.30 -7.64
N HIS A 143 13.08 -6.70 -8.75
CA HIS A 143 14.41 -6.21 -9.13
C HIS A 143 14.52 -4.67 -9.10
N GLU A 144 13.46 -3.98 -9.50
CA GLU A 144 13.42 -2.52 -9.57
C GLU A 144 12.52 -1.93 -8.47
N LEU A 145 13.13 -1.24 -7.51
CA LEU A 145 12.41 -0.50 -6.47
C LEU A 145 12.52 1.00 -6.72
N ARG A 146 11.43 1.59 -7.23
CA ARG A 146 11.30 3.04 -7.49
C ARG A 146 10.67 3.75 -6.30
N LEU A 147 11.33 4.80 -5.82
CA LEU A 147 10.89 5.56 -4.64
C LEU A 147 11.02 7.07 -4.88
N LYS A 148 10.22 7.82 -4.12
CA LYS A 148 10.26 9.30 -4.06
C LYS A 148 10.18 9.73 -2.60
N ILE A 149 10.82 10.86 -2.27
CA ILE A 149 10.66 11.47 -0.96
C ILE A 149 9.18 11.82 -0.74
N VAL A 150 8.72 11.69 0.50
CA VAL A 150 7.35 11.87 0.98
C VAL A 150 6.38 10.70 0.68
N LEU A 151 6.80 9.70 -0.09
CA LEU A 151 5.94 8.52 -0.29
C LEU A 151 5.77 7.72 1.01
N PRO A 152 4.54 7.30 1.34
CA PRO A 152 4.30 6.28 2.34
C PRO A 152 4.69 4.91 1.76
N VAL A 153 5.50 4.16 2.50
CA VAL A 153 5.92 2.80 2.18
C VAL A 153 5.65 1.87 3.35
N MET A 154 5.62 0.57 3.10
CA MET A 154 5.43 -0.45 4.11
C MET A 154 6.60 -1.42 4.10
N LEU A 155 7.12 -1.76 5.27
CA LEU A 155 8.11 -2.81 5.40
C LEU A 155 7.47 -4.17 5.09
N MET A 156 8.11 -4.95 4.23
CA MET A 156 7.68 -6.32 3.90
C MET A 156 8.37 -7.40 4.76
N ARG A 157 9.32 -7.00 5.62
CA ARG A 157 10.16 -7.92 6.40
C ARG A 157 10.46 -7.39 7.79
N ASN A 158 10.77 -8.31 8.69
CA ASN A 158 11.28 -7.99 10.02
C ASN A 158 12.76 -7.63 9.94
N ILE A 159 13.08 -6.38 10.22
CA ILE A 159 14.47 -5.87 10.25
C ILE A 159 14.94 -5.80 11.70
N ASN A 160 14.18 -5.13 12.56
CA ASN A 160 14.48 -4.97 13.97
C ASN A 160 13.18 -4.84 14.77
N GLN A 161 12.71 -5.97 15.29
CA GLN A 161 11.45 -6.04 16.03
C GLN A 161 11.48 -5.24 17.34
N SER A 162 12.63 -5.22 18.04
CA SER A 162 12.79 -4.40 19.26
C SER A 162 12.65 -2.91 19.00
N ALA A 163 13.00 -2.45 17.78
CA ALA A 163 12.82 -1.07 17.33
C ALA A 163 11.50 -0.85 16.56
N GLY A 164 10.58 -1.82 16.54
CA GLY A 164 9.29 -1.71 15.82
C GLY A 164 9.40 -1.75 14.29
N LEU A 165 10.55 -2.17 13.75
CA LEU A 165 10.78 -2.35 12.31
C LEU A 165 10.43 -3.77 11.91
N CYS A 166 9.14 -4.07 11.93
CA CYS A 166 8.56 -5.34 11.55
C CYS A 166 7.76 -5.25 10.24
N ASN A 167 7.39 -6.41 9.70
CA ASN A 167 6.50 -6.49 8.56
C ASN A 167 5.18 -5.76 8.86
N GLY A 168 4.73 -4.91 7.93
CA GLY A 168 3.55 -4.07 8.10
C GLY A 168 3.81 -2.69 8.68
N THR A 169 5.00 -2.41 9.23
CA THR A 169 5.35 -1.06 9.69
C THR A 169 5.36 -0.11 8.50
N ARG A 170 4.52 0.93 8.56
CA ARG A 170 4.46 1.97 7.55
C ARG A 170 5.43 3.10 7.91
N LEU A 171 6.08 3.66 6.89
CA LEU A 171 7.05 4.75 6.99
C LEU A 171 6.76 5.80 5.93
N THR A 172 7.04 7.07 6.22
CA THR A 172 7.12 8.13 5.20
C THR A 172 8.58 8.37 4.85
N ILE A 173 8.94 8.28 3.58
CA ILE A 173 10.33 8.49 3.14
C ILE A 173 10.73 9.95 3.35
N THR A 174 11.80 10.18 4.09
CA THR A 174 12.35 11.52 4.34
C THR A 174 13.65 11.77 3.59
N GLN A 175 14.42 10.72 3.27
CA GLN A 175 15.64 10.82 2.48
C GLN A 175 15.92 9.53 1.70
N LEU A 176 16.46 9.67 0.50
CA LEU A 176 16.91 8.58 -0.36
C LEU A 176 18.43 8.71 -0.56
N GLY A 177 19.19 7.82 0.06
CA GLY A 177 20.64 7.73 -0.08
C GLY A 177 21.04 6.65 -1.07
N LYS A 178 22.32 6.62 -1.49
CA LYS A 178 22.81 5.62 -2.46
C LYS A 178 22.66 4.15 -2.01
N ARG A 179 22.69 3.91 -0.69
CA ARG A 179 22.67 2.58 -0.07
C ARG A 179 21.85 2.56 1.23
N PHE A 180 20.93 3.50 1.36
CA PHE A 180 20.01 3.53 2.49
C PHE A 180 18.77 4.36 2.15
N ILE A 181 17.69 4.08 2.85
CA ILE A 181 16.44 4.84 2.83
C ILE A 181 16.19 5.34 4.25
N GLU A 182 16.05 6.66 4.43
CA GLU A 182 15.55 7.22 5.69
C GLU A 182 14.03 7.29 5.62
N GLY A 183 13.37 6.72 6.63
CA GLY A 183 11.93 6.79 6.81
C GLY A 183 11.57 7.30 8.19
N GLN A 184 10.43 7.97 8.29
CA GLN A 184 9.81 8.29 9.57
C GLN A 184 8.64 7.34 9.84
N VAL A 185 8.61 6.71 11.02
CA VAL A 185 7.56 5.75 11.37
C VAL A 185 6.21 6.43 11.51
N ILE A 186 5.19 5.85 10.86
CA ILE A 186 3.82 6.37 10.84
C ILE A 186 2.78 5.43 11.45
N THR A 187 3.21 4.26 11.95
CA THR A 187 2.34 3.30 12.64
C THR A 187 3.00 2.66 13.84
N GLY A 188 2.18 2.25 14.82
CA GLY A 188 2.62 1.44 15.95
C GLY A 188 3.08 2.27 17.15
N ALA A 189 3.89 1.68 18.01
CA ALA A 189 4.35 2.32 19.24
C ALA A 189 5.42 3.41 19.01
N ASN A 190 6.11 3.36 17.86
CA ASN A 190 7.30 4.16 17.59
C ASN A 190 7.01 5.29 16.57
N ILE A 191 5.77 5.79 16.53
CA ILE A 191 5.36 6.85 15.60
C ILE A 191 6.25 8.08 15.80
N GLY A 192 6.77 8.62 14.70
CA GLY A 192 7.63 9.81 14.70
C GLY A 192 9.12 9.50 14.68
N ASP A 193 9.53 8.27 15.03
CA ASP A 193 10.93 7.88 15.02
C ASP A 193 11.49 7.86 13.60
N LYS A 194 12.72 8.37 13.47
CA LYS A 194 13.49 8.27 12.22
C LYS A 194 14.31 7.00 12.23
N VAL A 195 14.24 6.28 11.11
CA VAL A 195 14.88 4.98 10.94
C VAL A 195 15.57 4.89 9.59
N TYR A 196 16.63 4.09 9.52
CA TYR A 196 17.40 3.86 8.31
C TYR A 196 17.23 2.40 7.89
N ILE A 197 16.81 2.20 6.64
CA ILE A 197 16.73 0.88 6.00
C ILE A 197 17.94 0.76 5.07
N PRO A 198 18.74 -0.31 5.18
CA PRO A 198 19.85 -0.57 4.25
C PRO A 198 19.37 -0.94 2.86
#